data_AF-A0A449AE72-F1
#
_entry.id   AF-A0A449AE72-F1
#
_cell.length_a   1.000
_cell.length_b   1.000
_cell.length_c   1.000
_cell.angle_alpha   90.00
_cell.angle_beta   90.00
_cell.angle_gamma   90.00
#
_symmetry.space_group_name_H-M   'P 1'
#
loop_
_entity.id
_entity.type
_entity.pdbx_description
1 polymer ?
#
loop_
_entity_poly.entity_id
_entity_poly.type
_entity_poly.pdbx_seq_one_letter_code
_entity_poly.pdbx_strand_id
1 'polypeptide(L)'
;MNFWHYRRNIADFSSSRPLFLSFFVLSLFVILFLYIYLKRVYNYFNQEGKKFIFKTLSLENLFVAIGIFTTIYNLIRLGFLIGIDYPYKWELFPLHLCRFFSFTIPLLYIFKKGPKINMVSILAVFGAIFGFLFADLGADPVATQIDREYNNLKEGTREWNNAGFNLGYDNVLFWDFIFAHSFVLIMPVFTHIVYGPKAKIKLRNFVQGSALMLGMLVLVLIGNIVLFQGIKNSNNRVQIQWTSNWFYLGAKGINTLGKLSKWPFSPIIFGLAGVLVNILGYIFYMFMSSIDFEFNKYYMPNKVTRKRFKDVWNELKTPWKKVLNFRIEE
;
A
#
# COMPACT_ATOMS: atom_id res chain seq x y z
N MET A 1 -17.93 10.46 22.53
CA MET A 1 -17.43 9.96 21.23
C MET A 1 -15.93 9.89 21.35
N ASN A 2 -15.30 8.73 21.11
CA ASN A 2 -13.85 8.61 21.24
C ASN A 2 -13.26 8.39 19.86
N PHE A 3 -13.14 9.48 19.07
CA PHE A 3 -12.52 9.44 17.75
C PHE A 3 -11.12 8.82 17.81
N TRP A 4 -10.38 9.13 18.88
CA TRP A 4 -9.03 8.65 19.19
C TRP A 4 -9.02 7.30 19.93
N HIS A 5 -9.94 6.39 19.60
CA HIS A 5 -9.93 5.01 20.13
C HIS A 5 -10.18 4.02 18.99
N TYR A 6 -9.59 2.83 19.07
CA TYR A 6 -9.76 1.78 18.07
C TYR A 6 -11.08 0.98 18.14
N ARG A 7 -11.85 1.10 19.24
CA ARG A 7 -13.06 0.33 19.48
C ARG A 7 -14.23 0.91 18.68
N ARG A 8 -15.31 0.14 18.60
CA ARG A 8 -16.56 0.57 17.96
C ARG A 8 -17.03 1.92 18.53
N ASN A 9 -17.30 2.84 17.61
CA ASN A 9 -17.93 4.13 17.91
C ASN A 9 -19.42 4.09 17.51
N ILE A 10 -20.02 5.25 17.23
CA ILE A 10 -21.45 5.36 16.93
C ILE A 10 -21.71 4.90 15.50
N ALA A 11 -20.89 5.37 14.55
CA ALA A 11 -20.95 4.92 13.18
C ALA A 11 -20.29 3.54 13.04
N ASP A 12 -20.95 2.65 12.31
CA ASP A 12 -20.40 1.37 11.91
C ASP A 12 -19.84 1.43 10.49
N PHE A 13 -19.12 0.38 10.10
CA PHE A 13 -18.56 0.32 8.75
C PHE A 13 -19.65 0.22 7.68
N SER A 14 -20.77 -0.44 7.96
CA SER A 14 -21.89 -0.60 7.02
C SER A 14 -22.46 0.76 6.58
N SER A 15 -22.77 1.61 7.55
CA SER A 15 -23.25 2.98 7.34
C SER A 15 -22.17 3.89 6.72
N SER A 16 -20.89 3.64 7.03
CA SER A 16 -19.77 4.42 6.51
C SER A 16 -19.26 3.93 5.13
N ARG A 17 -19.77 2.78 4.65
CA ARG A 17 -19.30 2.13 3.41
C ARG A 17 -19.46 3.00 2.16
N PRO A 18 -20.56 3.76 1.96
CA PRO A 18 -20.67 4.67 0.81
C PRO A 18 -19.57 5.73 0.81
N LEU A 19 -19.27 6.34 1.98
CA LEU A 19 -18.18 7.30 2.12
C LEU A 19 -16.83 6.65 1.83
N PHE A 20 -16.58 5.47 2.40
CA PHE A 20 -15.36 4.69 2.15
C PHE A 20 -15.14 4.44 0.64
N LEU A 21 -16.18 3.96 -0.05
CA LEU A 21 -16.12 3.70 -1.49
C LEU A 21 -15.97 4.98 -2.31
N SER A 22 -16.51 6.11 -1.86
CA SER A 22 -16.34 7.39 -2.54
C SER A 22 -14.86 7.82 -2.61
N PHE A 23 -14.07 7.57 -1.55
CA PHE A 23 -12.62 7.85 -1.54
C PHE A 23 -11.85 6.90 -2.45
N PHE A 24 -12.26 5.62 -2.52
CA PHE A 24 -11.66 4.68 -3.45
C PHE A 24 -11.89 5.11 -4.90
N VAL A 25 -13.16 5.40 -5.25
CA VAL A 25 -13.55 5.88 -6.58
C VAL A 25 -12.84 7.19 -6.93
N LEU A 26 -12.77 8.14 -5.99
CA LEU A 26 -12.04 9.39 -6.17
C LEU A 26 -10.55 9.15 -6.46
N SER A 27 -9.92 8.21 -5.75
CA SER A 27 -8.51 7.87 -5.97
C SER A 27 -8.27 7.27 -7.36
N LEU A 28 -9.19 6.43 -7.84
CA LEU A 28 -9.15 5.91 -9.21
C LEU A 28 -9.37 7.01 -10.25
N PHE A 29 -10.28 7.96 -10.00
CA PHE A 29 -10.44 9.13 -10.85
C PHE A 29 -9.18 9.98 -10.91
N VAL A 30 -8.53 10.25 -9.78
CA VAL A 30 -7.25 10.98 -9.75
C VAL A 30 -6.20 10.27 -10.60
N ILE A 31 -6.05 8.95 -10.48
CA ILE A 31 -5.14 8.17 -11.32
C ILE A 31 -5.50 8.27 -12.80
N LEU A 32 -6.78 8.15 -13.13
CA LEU A 32 -7.26 8.26 -14.50
C LEU A 32 -6.94 9.64 -15.09
N PHE A 33 -7.19 10.72 -14.35
CA PHE A 33 -6.83 12.08 -14.77
C PHE A 33 -5.32 12.24 -14.93
N LEU A 34 -4.52 11.80 -13.95
CA LEU A 34 -3.07 11.83 -14.04
C LEU A 34 -2.56 11.10 -15.29
N TYR A 35 -3.16 9.95 -15.59
CA TYR A 35 -2.81 9.13 -16.75
C TYR A 35 -3.21 9.80 -18.07
N ILE A 36 -4.44 10.28 -18.22
CA ILE A 36 -4.89 10.98 -19.43
C ILE A 36 -3.97 12.18 -19.71
N TYR A 37 -3.65 12.96 -18.67
CA TYR A 37 -2.84 14.18 -18.77
C TYR A 37 -1.33 13.95 -18.58
N LEU A 38 -0.83 12.71 -18.67
CA LEU A 38 0.55 12.36 -18.25
C LEU A 38 1.63 13.24 -18.87
N LYS A 39 1.54 13.54 -20.18
CA LYS A 39 2.56 14.34 -20.90
C LYS A 39 2.59 15.78 -20.39
N ARG A 40 1.40 16.34 -20.11
CA ARG A 40 1.26 17.70 -19.61
C ARG A 40 1.74 17.81 -18.18
N VAL A 41 1.42 16.82 -17.34
CA VAL A 41 1.93 16.73 -15.97
C VAL A 41 3.45 16.61 -15.98
N TYR A 42 4.02 15.67 -16.75
CA TYR A 42 5.47 15.53 -16.90
C TYR A 42 6.14 16.84 -17.33
N ASN A 43 5.64 17.47 -18.39
CA ASN A 43 6.19 18.74 -18.87
C ASN A 43 6.06 19.85 -17.82
N TYR A 44 4.94 19.93 -17.11
CA TYR A 44 4.74 20.91 -16.05
C TYR A 44 5.78 20.73 -14.93
N PHE A 45 6.07 19.51 -14.51
CA PHE A 45 7.02 19.27 -13.41
C PHE A 45 8.50 19.34 -13.82
N ASN A 46 8.81 19.21 -15.11
CA ASN A 46 10.17 19.22 -15.65
C ASN A 46 10.52 20.49 -16.45
N GLN A 47 9.74 21.57 -16.30
CA GLN A 47 10.10 22.89 -16.84
C GLN A 47 11.38 23.42 -16.17
N GLU A 48 12.31 23.93 -16.98
CA GLU A 48 13.56 24.51 -16.48
C GLU A 48 13.33 25.67 -15.51
N GLY A 49 14.15 25.76 -14.47
CA GLY A 49 14.07 26.82 -13.46
C GLY A 49 12.82 26.80 -12.58
N LYS A 50 11.93 25.81 -12.74
CA LYS A 50 10.68 25.76 -12.00
C LYS A 50 10.92 25.45 -10.53
N LYS A 51 10.24 26.23 -9.68
CA LYS A 51 10.20 26.03 -8.25
C LYS A 51 8.76 25.83 -7.78
N PHE A 52 8.58 24.92 -6.84
CA PHE A 52 7.30 24.54 -6.24
C PHE A 52 7.20 25.10 -4.82
N ILE A 53 5.98 25.19 -4.29
CA ILE A 53 5.65 25.66 -2.93
C ILE A 53 6.33 27.00 -2.60
N PHE A 54 5.58 28.09 -2.74
CA PHE A 54 6.11 29.46 -2.57
C PHE A 54 7.32 29.79 -3.47
N LYS A 55 7.47 29.09 -4.60
CA LYS A 55 8.61 29.18 -5.53
C LYS A 55 9.97 28.93 -4.82
N THR A 56 9.99 28.04 -3.83
CA THR A 56 11.22 27.77 -3.06
C THR A 56 11.85 26.42 -3.39
N LEU A 57 11.05 25.38 -3.57
CA LEU A 57 11.54 24.00 -3.66
C LEU A 57 11.81 23.57 -5.10
N SER A 58 12.96 22.95 -5.33
CA SER A 58 13.18 22.15 -6.54
C SER A 58 12.29 20.90 -6.52
N LEU A 59 12.18 20.21 -7.65
CA LEU A 59 11.41 18.97 -7.76
C LEU A 59 11.84 17.92 -6.72
N GLU A 60 13.15 17.69 -6.59
CA GLU A 60 13.70 16.74 -5.63
C GLU A 60 13.38 17.15 -4.19
N ASN A 61 13.50 18.44 -3.86
CA ASN A 61 13.19 18.92 -2.51
C ASN A 61 11.68 18.86 -2.21
N LEU A 62 10.81 18.99 -3.21
CA LEU A 62 9.37 18.76 -3.07
C LEU A 62 9.09 17.29 -2.70
N PHE A 63 9.69 16.33 -3.40
CA PHE A 63 9.54 14.92 -3.06
C PHE A 63 10.10 14.60 -1.67
N VAL A 64 11.27 15.14 -1.31
CA VAL A 64 11.82 15.01 0.04
C VAL A 64 10.84 15.54 1.09
N ALA A 65 10.23 16.70 0.86
CA ALA A 65 9.23 17.26 1.77
C ALA A 65 7.99 16.35 1.90
N ILE A 66 7.47 15.81 0.80
CA ILE A 66 6.38 14.81 0.81
C ILE A 66 6.80 13.57 1.61
N GLY A 67 8.04 13.11 1.41
CA GLY A 67 8.61 11.97 2.13
C GLY A 67 8.68 12.20 3.63
N ILE A 68 9.18 13.36 4.07
CA ILE A 68 9.26 13.75 5.48
C ILE A 68 7.86 13.82 6.08
N PHE A 69 6.92 14.52 5.43
CA PHE A 69 5.55 14.66 5.93
C PHE A 69 4.85 13.31 6.09
N THR A 70 4.97 12.42 5.09
CA THR A 70 4.39 11.07 5.15
C THR A 70 5.04 10.22 6.24
N THR A 71 6.35 10.38 6.44
CA THR A 71 7.07 9.67 7.52
C THR A 71 6.57 10.14 8.88
N ILE A 72 6.42 11.46 9.09
CA ILE A 72 5.85 12.03 10.32
C ILE A 72 4.44 11.49 10.56
N TYR A 73 3.59 11.44 9.53
CA TYR A 73 2.25 10.87 9.63
C TYR A 73 2.28 9.41 10.13
N ASN A 74 3.14 8.58 9.53
CA ASN A 74 3.30 7.19 9.96
C ASN A 74 3.84 7.09 11.42
N LEU A 75 4.74 7.99 11.84
CA LEU A 75 5.24 8.04 13.22
C LEU A 75 4.14 8.45 14.22
N ILE A 76 3.30 9.43 13.88
CA ILE A 76 2.15 9.82 14.70
C ILE A 76 1.19 8.64 14.87
N ARG A 77 0.91 7.90 13.79
CA ARG A 77 0.11 6.67 13.85
C ARG A 77 0.74 5.63 14.80
N LEU A 78 2.04 5.41 14.72
CA LEU A 78 2.72 4.48 15.63
C LEU A 78 2.61 4.95 17.09
N GLY A 79 2.83 6.23 17.36
CA GLY A 79 2.62 6.81 18.69
C GLY A 79 1.20 6.60 19.20
N PHE A 80 0.19 6.80 18.35
CA PHE A 80 -1.21 6.51 18.65
C PHE A 80 -1.45 5.04 19.01
N LEU A 81 -0.97 4.09 18.20
CA LEU A 81 -1.14 2.66 18.45
C LEU A 81 -0.39 2.17 19.70
N ILE A 82 0.73 2.80 20.05
CA ILE A 82 1.46 2.55 21.30
C ILE A 82 0.64 3.06 22.48
N GLY A 83 0.11 4.29 22.39
CA GLY A 83 -0.59 4.99 23.47
C GLY A 83 -1.97 4.43 23.82
N ILE A 84 -2.60 3.65 22.93
CA ILE A 84 -3.89 3.00 23.20
C ILE A 84 -3.72 1.51 23.56
N ASP A 85 -4.72 0.96 24.24
CA ASP A 85 -4.86 -0.45 24.65
C ASP A 85 -5.23 -1.39 23.47
N TYR A 86 -4.55 -1.19 22.34
CA TYR A 86 -4.76 -1.95 21.10
C TYR A 86 -4.31 -3.42 21.25
N PRO A 87 -5.13 -4.42 20.91
CA PRO A 87 -4.76 -5.84 21.05
C PRO A 87 -3.62 -6.27 20.13
N TYR A 88 -3.54 -5.77 18.89
CA TYR A 88 -2.61 -6.30 17.88
C TYR A 88 -1.30 -5.49 17.80
N LYS A 89 -0.47 -5.56 18.84
CA LYS A 89 0.79 -4.79 18.91
C LYS A 89 1.81 -5.15 17.83
N TRP A 90 1.71 -6.32 17.21
CA TRP A 90 2.50 -6.68 16.03
C TRP A 90 2.25 -5.75 14.81
N GLU A 91 1.14 -4.99 14.75
CA GLU A 91 0.89 -3.97 13.72
C GLU A 91 1.73 -2.69 13.87
N LEU A 92 2.48 -2.57 14.99
CA LEU A 92 3.48 -1.52 15.16
C LEU A 92 4.64 -1.69 14.16
N PHE A 93 4.89 -2.91 13.70
CA PHE A 93 5.81 -3.15 12.61
C PHE A 93 5.06 -3.01 11.28
N PRO A 94 5.52 -2.16 10.34
CA PRO A 94 4.83 -1.90 9.08
C PRO A 94 5.08 -3.01 8.05
N LEU A 95 4.84 -4.26 8.46
CA LEU A 95 5.09 -5.47 7.66
C LEU A 95 3.80 -6.02 7.05
N HIS A 96 2.69 -5.27 7.08
CA HIS A 96 1.59 -5.45 6.13
C HIS A 96 1.91 -4.79 4.80
N LEU A 97 1.46 -5.35 3.68
CA LEU A 97 1.86 -4.92 2.34
C LEU A 97 1.67 -3.41 2.09
N CYS A 98 0.47 -2.88 2.35
CA CYS A 98 0.20 -1.44 2.17
C CYS A 98 0.99 -0.57 3.16
N ARG A 99 1.16 -1.02 4.41
CA ARG A 99 1.95 -0.30 5.43
C ARG A 99 3.44 -0.29 5.08
N PHE A 100 3.95 -1.40 4.54
CA PHE A 100 5.31 -1.49 4.06
C PHE A 100 5.58 -0.46 2.96
N PHE A 101 4.65 -0.31 2.00
CA PHE A 101 4.78 0.69 0.95
C PHE A 101 4.54 2.12 1.44
N SER A 102 3.67 2.34 2.44
CA SER A 102 3.50 3.67 3.06
C SER A 102 4.76 4.15 3.79
N PHE A 103 5.69 3.25 4.12
CA PHE A 103 7.04 3.57 4.61
C PHE A 103 8.10 3.58 3.49
N THR A 104 8.07 2.61 2.58
CA THR A 104 9.12 2.46 1.56
C THR A 104 9.11 3.62 0.57
N ILE A 105 7.92 4.04 0.09
CA ILE A 105 7.78 5.14 -0.87
C ILE A 105 8.35 6.46 -0.32
N PRO A 106 7.98 6.95 0.88
CA PRO A 106 8.57 8.18 1.40
C PRO A 106 10.07 8.07 1.67
N LEU A 107 10.59 6.89 2.07
CA LEU A 107 12.04 6.69 2.19
C LEU A 107 12.75 6.82 0.84
N LEU A 108 12.18 6.30 -0.25
CA LEU A 108 12.72 6.53 -1.59
C LEU A 108 12.80 8.02 -1.92
N TYR A 109 11.82 8.83 -1.50
CA TYR A 109 11.85 10.27 -1.71
C TYR A 109 12.88 10.98 -0.83
N ILE A 110 12.96 10.66 0.46
CA ILE A 110 13.93 11.23 1.40
C ILE A 110 15.36 11.00 0.91
N PHE A 111 15.67 9.80 0.42
CA PHE A 111 16.99 9.45 -0.12
C PHE A 111 17.19 9.84 -1.58
N LYS A 112 16.28 10.63 -2.18
CA LYS A 112 16.35 11.07 -3.59
C LYS A 112 16.50 9.90 -4.58
N LYS A 113 15.92 8.75 -4.24
CA LYS A 113 15.81 7.55 -5.08
C LYS A 113 14.38 7.37 -5.63
N GLY A 114 13.64 8.47 -5.80
CA GLY A 114 12.29 8.48 -6.39
C GLY A 114 12.13 7.64 -7.68
N PRO A 115 13.08 7.67 -8.64
CA PRO A 115 13.01 6.82 -9.83
C PRO A 115 12.97 5.31 -9.56
N LYS A 116 13.47 4.84 -8.40
CA LYS A 116 13.42 3.42 -8.02
C LYS A 116 12.01 2.95 -7.62
N ILE A 117 11.01 3.82 -7.65
CA ILE A 117 9.59 3.44 -7.51
C ILE A 117 9.19 2.35 -8.52
N ASN A 118 9.90 2.27 -9.64
CA ASN A 118 9.69 1.29 -10.70
C ASN A 118 9.89 -0.18 -10.27
N MET A 119 10.57 -0.43 -9.15
CA MET A 119 10.75 -1.78 -8.59
C MET A 119 9.56 -2.23 -7.75
N VAL A 120 8.79 -1.30 -7.16
CA VAL A 120 7.75 -1.63 -6.15
C VAL A 120 6.35 -1.19 -6.54
N SER A 121 6.23 -0.28 -7.52
CA SER A 121 4.98 0.38 -7.90
C SER A 121 3.81 -0.54 -8.28
N ILE A 122 4.05 -1.63 -9.02
CA ILE A 122 2.97 -2.55 -9.43
C ILE A 122 2.31 -3.15 -8.19
N LEU A 123 3.10 -3.74 -7.31
CA LEU A 123 2.58 -4.34 -6.08
C LEU A 123 1.99 -3.31 -5.13
N ALA A 124 2.55 -2.10 -5.06
CA ALA A 124 1.98 -1.00 -4.28
C ALA A 124 0.56 -0.65 -4.77
N VAL A 125 0.40 -0.40 -6.07
CA VAL A 125 -0.88 -0.03 -6.69
C VAL A 125 -1.91 -1.15 -6.54
N PHE A 126 -1.58 -2.37 -6.93
CA PHE A 126 -2.50 -3.51 -6.83
C PHE A 126 -2.80 -3.88 -5.37
N GLY A 127 -1.80 -3.80 -4.48
CA GLY A 127 -1.99 -3.99 -3.04
C GLY A 127 -2.98 -2.98 -2.46
N ALA A 128 -2.88 -1.71 -2.85
CA ALA A 128 -3.83 -0.69 -2.42
C ALA A 128 -5.24 -0.93 -2.95
N ILE A 129 -5.39 -1.33 -4.22
CA ILE A 129 -6.68 -1.72 -4.83
C ILE A 129 -7.29 -2.88 -4.05
N PHE A 130 -6.54 -3.96 -3.80
CA PHE A 130 -7.03 -5.09 -3.02
C PHE A 130 -7.35 -4.71 -1.58
N GLY A 131 -6.60 -3.79 -0.97
CA GLY A 131 -6.93 -3.23 0.33
C GLY A 131 -8.31 -2.59 0.34
N PHE A 132 -8.65 -1.76 -0.66
CA PHE A 132 -9.99 -1.19 -0.77
C PHE A 132 -11.08 -2.23 -1.06
N LEU A 133 -10.82 -3.20 -1.94
CA LEU A 133 -11.81 -4.21 -2.35
C LEU A 133 -12.11 -5.24 -1.26
N PHE A 134 -11.12 -5.58 -0.44
CA PHE A 134 -11.20 -6.59 0.61
C PHE A 134 -11.06 -5.98 2.01
N ALA A 135 -11.42 -4.71 2.17
CA ALA A 135 -11.37 -4.03 3.47
C ALA A 135 -12.31 -4.72 4.48
N ASP A 136 -11.73 -5.23 5.56
CA ASP A 136 -12.45 -5.86 6.67
C ASP A 136 -12.47 -4.92 7.89
N LEU A 137 -13.19 -3.79 7.73
CA LEU A 137 -13.32 -2.77 8.78
C LEU A 137 -14.61 -2.94 9.61
N GLY A 138 -15.42 -3.97 9.28
CA GLY A 138 -16.69 -4.25 9.93
C GLY A 138 -16.56 -5.02 11.25
N ALA A 139 -17.70 -5.47 11.77
CA ALA A 139 -17.74 -6.29 12.96
C ALA A 139 -17.21 -7.71 12.70
N ASP A 140 -16.13 -8.07 13.41
CA ASP A 140 -15.57 -9.44 13.45
C ASP A 140 -15.77 -10.04 14.86
N PRO A 141 -16.59 -11.09 15.03
CA PRO A 141 -16.78 -11.76 16.31
C PRO A 141 -15.47 -12.23 16.95
N VAL A 142 -14.50 -12.65 16.13
CA VAL A 142 -13.18 -13.10 16.64
C VAL A 142 -12.41 -11.91 17.20
N ALA A 143 -12.41 -10.76 16.51
CA ALA A 143 -11.78 -9.54 17.01
C ALA A 143 -12.45 -9.01 18.29
N THR A 144 -13.78 -9.13 18.40
CA THR A 144 -14.53 -8.77 19.62
C THR A 144 -14.12 -9.65 20.80
N GLN A 145 -14.02 -10.96 20.61
CA GLN A 145 -13.56 -11.87 21.66
C GLN A 145 -12.13 -11.55 22.10
N ILE A 146 -11.23 -11.34 21.15
CA ILE A 146 -9.82 -11.00 21.41
C ILE A 146 -9.70 -9.71 22.23
N ASP A 147 -10.46 -8.66 21.91
CA ASP A 147 -10.43 -7.40 22.68
C ASP A 147 -10.92 -7.61 24.12
N ARG A 148 -12.02 -8.36 24.30
CA ARG A 148 -12.56 -8.67 25.63
C ARG A 148 -11.55 -9.40 26.50
N GLU A 149 -10.90 -10.42 25.95
CA GLU A 149 -9.87 -11.20 26.65
C GLU A 149 -8.60 -10.37 26.93
N TYR A 150 -8.13 -9.62 25.94
CA TYR A 150 -6.89 -8.84 26.06
C TYR A 150 -6.99 -7.71 27.09
N ASN A 151 -8.15 -7.05 27.15
CA ASN A 151 -8.40 -5.91 28.05
C ASN A 151 -9.16 -6.28 29.33
N ASN A 152 -9.47 -7.57 29.54
CA ASN A 152 -10.25 -8.05 30.68
C ASN A 152 -11.56 -7.26 30.88
N LEU A 153 -12.29 -7.04 29.78
CA LEU A 153 -13.50 -6.23 29.78
C LEU A 153 -14.60 -6.91 30.62
N LYS A 154 -15.34 -6.13 31.41
CA LYS A 154 -16.41 -6.65 32.27
C LYS A 154 -17.73 -6.68 31.52
N GLU A 155 -18.42 -7.82 31.56
CA GLU A 155 -19.74 -7.98 30.97
C GLU A 155 -20.74 -6.94 31.49
N GLY A 156 -21.61 -6.44 30.61
CA GLY A 156 -22.59 -5.40 30.92
C GLY A 156 -22.04 -3.96 30.89
N THR A 157 -20.73 -3.76 30.77
CA THR A 157 -20.15 -2.42 30.60
C THR A 157 -20.27 -1.90 29.17
N ARG A 158 -20.18 -0.58 29.01
CA ARG A 158 -20.12 0.06 27.69
C ARG A 158 -18.94 -0.45 26.86
N GLU A 159 -17.79 -0.66 27.48
CA GLU A 159 -16.57 -1.13 26.81
C GLU A 159 -16.74 -2.55 26.27
N TRP A 160 -17.39 -3.44 27.03
CA TRP A 160 -17.73 -4.80 26.60
C TRP A 160 -18.66 -4.83 25.37
N ASN A 161 -19.64 -3.93 25.36
CA ASN A 161 -20.59 -3.79 24.25
C ASN A 161 -19.93 -3.18 23.00
N ASN A 162 -18.89 -2.37 23.19
CA ASN A 162 -18.13 -1.71 22.12
C ASN A 162 -16.86 -2.48 21.72
N ALA A 163 -16.65 -3.68 22.27
CA ALA A 163 -15.43 -4.44 22.06
C ALA A 163 -15.24 -4.90 20.60
N GLY A 164 -13.99 -4.93 20.17
CA GLY A 164 -13.58 -5.30 18.81
C GLY A 164 -13.66 -4.15 17.81
N PHE A 165 -13.55 -4.51 16.52
CA PHE A 165 -13.62 -3.57 15.42
C PHE A 165 -15.04 -3.45 14.89
N ASN A 166 -15.44 -2.24 14.56
CA ASN A 166 -16.51 -1.90 13.63
C ASN A 166 -16.36 -0.42 13.33
N LEU A 167 -15.46 -0.12 12.38
CA LEU A 167 -14.86 1.20 12.22
C LEU A 167 -15.71 2.04 11.27
N GLY A 168 -16.41 3.04 11.81
CA GLY A 168 -17.10 4.06 11.03
C GLY A 168 -16.25 5.32 10.80
N TYR A 169 -16.83 6.29 10.09
CA TYR A 169 -16.20 7.59 9.80
C TYR A 169 -15.83 8.40 11.05
N ASP A 170 -16.38 8.05 12.20
CA ASP A 170 -16.11 8.67 13.51
C ASP A 170 -14.94 7.98 14.25
N ASN A 171 -14.13 7.19 13.55
CA ASN A 171 -12.96 6.49 14.09
C ASN A 171 -11.67 6.87 13.35
N VAL A 172 -10.58 7.14 14.07
CA VAL A 172 -9.28 7.49 13.47
C VAL A 172 -8.70 6.36 12.59
N LEU A 173 -8.94 5.09 12.92
CA LEU A 173 -8.44 3.95 12.14
C LEU A 173 -9.13 3.83 10.78
N PHE A 174 -10.37 4.29 10.65
CA PHE A 174 -11.06 4.37 9.36
C PHE A 174 -10.34 5.33 8.41
N TRP A 175 -9.97 6.52 8.90
CA TRP A 175 -9.24 7.52 8.13
C TRP A 175 -7.79 7.11 7.84
N ASP A 176 -7.11 6.50 8.82
CA ASP A 176 -5.77 5.93 8.63
C ASP A 176 -5.76 4.85 7.54
N PHE A 177 -6.82 4.04 7.46
CA PHE A 177 -6.97 3.08 6.37
C PHE A 177 -7.08 3.81 5.02
N ILE A 178 -8.03 4.74 4.89
CA ILE A 178 -8.27 5.46 3.62
C ILE A 178 -7.01 6.19 3.17
N PHE A 179 -6.38 7.00 4.04
CA PHE A 179 -5.23 7.81 3.65
C PHE A 179 -4.02 6.97 3.26
N ALA A 180 -3.74 5.89 3.99
CA ALA A 180 -2.63 5.02 3.64
C ALA A 180 -2.83 4.34 2.27
N HIS A 181 -4.02 3.83 2.00
CA HIS A 181 -4.30 3.15 0.74
C HIS A 181 -4.38 4.14 -0.43
N SER A 182 -5.01 5.30 -0.26
CA SER A 182 -5.02 6.34 -1.30
C SER A 182 -3.62 6.85 -1.64
N PHE A 183 -2.76 7.04 -0.63
CA PHE A 183 -1.36 7.44 -0.84
C PHE A 183 -0.60 6.39 -1.64
N VAL A 184 -0.65 5.12 -1.22
CA VAL A 184 0.05 4.01 -1.87
C VAL A 184 -0.50 3.73 -3.27
N LEU A 185 -1.77 4.07 -3.53
CA LEU A 185 -2.39 3.97 -4.85
C LEU A 185 -1.93 5.10 -5.79
N ILE A 186 -2.05 6.35 -5.36
CA ILE A 186 -1.84 7.55 -6.21
C ILE A 186 -0.35 7.86 -6.40
N MET A 187 0.43 7.83 -5.33
CA MET A 187 1.81 8.34 -5.36
C MET A 187 2.74 7.58 -6.29
N PRO A 188 2.70 6.24 -6.40
CA PRO A 188 3.53 5.54 -7.38
C PRO A 188 3.24 5.97 -8.81
N VAL A 189 1.97 6.15 -9.17
CA VAL A 189 1.55 6.59 -10.51
C VAL A 189 2.04 8.00 -10.77
N PHE A 190 1.83 8.91 -9.82
CA PHE A 190 2.30 10.28 -9.92
C PHE A 190 3.82 10.36 -10.13
N THR A 191 4.58 9.60 -9.34
CA THR A 191 6.05 9.55 -9.43
C THR A 191 6.53 8.98 -10.76
N HIS A 192 5.87 7.96 -11.29
CA HIS A 192 6.14 7.45 -12.65
C HIS A 192 5.98 8.53 -13.71
N ILE A 193 4.92 9.33 -13.61
CA ILE A 193 4.65 10.40 -14.56
C ILE A 193 5.71 11.49 -14.45
N VAL A 194 6.02 11.94 -13.23
CA VAL A 194 6.93 13.08 -13.01
C VAL A 194 8.38 12.75 -13.36
N TYR A 195 8.88 11.57 -12.98
CA TYR A 195 10.23 11.13 -13.34
C TYR A 195 10.32 10.52 -14.76
N GLY A 196 9.18 10.26 -15.39
CA GLY A 196 9.05 9.88 -16.79
C GLY A 196 10.00 8.73 -17.20
N PRO A 197 10.91 8.94 -18.18
CA PRO A 197 11.83 7.90 -18.65
C PRO A 197 12.69 7.24 -17.56
N LYS A 198 13.05 7.98 -16.50
CA LYS A 198 13.88 7.46 -15.40
C LYS A 198 13.13 6.46 -14.53
N ALA A 199 11.82 6.62 -14.40
CA ALA A 199 10.96 5.74 -13.61
C ALA A 199 10.28 4.64 -14.43
N LYS A 200 10.53 4.49 -15.75
CA LYS A 200 9.89 3.42 -16.52
C LYS A 200 10.15 2.02 -15.94
N ILE A 201 9.13 1.17 -15.94
CA ILE A 201 9.22 -0.22 -15.50
C ILE A 201 9.81 -1.06 -16.64
N LYS A 202 11.13 -1.03 -16.77
CA LYS A 202 11.86 -1.91 -17.70
C LYS A 202 11.85 -3.34 -17.16
N LEU A 203 12.06 -4.32 -18.05
CA LEU A 203 12.10 -5.74 -17.69
C LEU A 203 13.10 -6.03 -16.56
N ARG A 204 14.27 -5.37 -16.56
CA ARG A 204 15.24 -5.46 -15.45
C ARG A 204 14.64 -5.04 -14.11
N ASN A 205 14.02 -3.87 -14.06
CA ASN A 205 13.45 -3.32 -12.82
C ASN A 205 12.28 -4.17 -12.32
N PHE A 206 11.48 -4.70 -13.25
CA PHE A 206 10.39 -5.63 -12.95
C PHE A 206 10.91 -6.93 -12.31
N VAL A 207 11.94 -7.55 -12.88
CA VAL A 207 12.53 -8.79 -12.34
C VAL A 207 13.23 -8.54 -11.01
N GLN A 208 14.02 -7.46 -10.90
CA GLN A 208 14.69 -7.07 -9.65
C GLN A 208 13.68 -6.76 -8.54
N GLY A 209 12.62 -6.02 -8.85
CA GLY A 209 11.52 -5.75 -7.92
C GLY A 209 10.81 -7.02 -7.48
N SER A 210 10.52 -7.93 -8.42
CA SER A 210 9.93 -9.24 -8.12
C SER A 210 10.81 -10.07 -7.17
N ALA A 211 12.12 -10.13 -7.44
CA ALA A 211 13.07 -10.84 -6.60
C ALA A 211 13.18 -10.23 -5.20
N LEU A 212 13.23 -8.89 -5.09
CA LEU A 212 13.24 -8.19 -3.80
C LEU A 212 11.97 -8.49 -2.98
N MET A 213 10.81 -8.54 -3.64
CA MET A 213 9.54 -8.80 -2.98
C MET A 213 9.38 -10.25 -2.54
N LEU A 214 9.88 -11.21 -3.32
CA LEU A 214 9.99 -12.61 -2.90
C LEU A 214 10.95 -12.77 -1.72
N GLY A 215 12.10 -12.09 -1.76
CA GLY A 215 13.03 -12.03 -0.62
C GLY A 215 12.38 -11.46 0.63
N MET A 216 11.61 -10.37 0.50
CA MET A 216 10.85 -9.78 1.59
C MET A 216 9.78 -10.75 2.13
N LEU A 217 9.07 -11.46 1.26
CA LEU A 217 8.08 -12.47 1.68
C LEU A 217 8.73 -13.58 2.52
N VAL A 218 9.91 -14.06 2.14
CA VAL A 218 10.68 -15.05 2.91
C VAL A 218 11.11 -14.47 4.27
N LEU A 219 11.61 -13.24 4.31
CA LEU A 219 12.00 -12.60 5.57
C LEU A 219 10.80 -12.39 6.51
N VAL A 220 9.65 -11.96 5.99
CA VAL A 220 8.41 -11.80 6.76
C VAL A 220 7.91 -13.15 7.27
N LEU A 221 8.01 -14.20 6.46
CA LEU A 221 7.69 -15.56 6.86
C LEU A 221 8.56 -16.02 8.04
N ILE A 222 9.89 -15.85 7.94
CA ILE A 222 10.82 -16.17 9.02
C ILE A 222 10.45 -15.37 10.28
N GLY A 223 10.17 -14.08 10.13
CA GLY A 223 9.74 -13.21 11.23
C GLY A 223 8.48 -13.70 11.95
N ASN A 224 7.44 -14.09 11.20
CA ASN A 224 6.22 -14.67 11.76
C ASN A 224 6.52 -15.97 12.54
N ILE A 225 7.36 -16.86 11.99
CA ILE A 225 7.72 -18.13 12.66
C ILE A 225 8.50 -17.87 13.94
N VAL A 226 9.51 -17.00 13.89
CA VAL A 226 10.35 -16.67 15.05
C VAL A 226 9.51 -16.06 16.16
N LEU A 227 8.63 -15.10 15.85
CA LEU A 227 7.72 -14.52 16.85
C LEU A 227 6.80 -15.58 17.45
N PHE A 228 6.13 -16.37 16.62
CA PHE A 228 5.23 -17.43 17.08
C PHE A 228 5.94 -18.41 18.04
N GLN A 229 7.15 -18.87 17.68
CA GLN A 229 7.92 -19.77 18.54
C GLN A 229 8.37 -19.10 19.84
N GLY A 230 8.68 -17.81 19.81
CA GLY A 230 9.07 -17.05 21.00
C GLY A 230 7.93 -16.83 22.00
N ILE A 231 6.68 -16.75 21.54
CA ILE A 231 5.52 -16.43 22.39
C ILE A 231 4.62 -17.62 22.72
N LYS A 232 4.80 -18.79 22.10
CA LYS A 232 3.89 -19.95 22.26
C LYS A 232 3.65 -20.40 23.71
N ASN A 233 4.62 -20.17 24.59
CA ASN A 233 4.55 -20.55 26.01
C ASN A 233 4.29 -19.33 26.93
N SER A 234 3.98 -18.17 26.36
CA SER A 234 3.65 -16.96 27.12
C SER A 234 2.17 -16.93 27.53
N ASN A 235 1.78 -15.97 28.37
CA ASN A 235 0.38 -15.79 28.76
C ASN A 235 -0.50 -15.34 27.57
N ASN A 236 -1.83 -15.51 27.69
CA ASN A 236 -2.78 -15.21 26.61
C ASN A 236 -2.65 -13.77 26.09
N ARG A 237 -2.39 -12.80 26.98
CA ARG A 237 -2.23 -11.39 26.61
C ARG A 237 -1.05 -11.16 25.67
N VAL A 238 0.10 -11.76 25.97
CA VAL A 238 1.31 -11.68 25.13
C VAL A 238 1.09 -12.42 23.81
N GLN A 239 0.42 -13.57 23.84
CA GLN A 239 0.05 -14.30 22.61
C GLN A 239 -0.82 -13.46 21.69
N ILE A 240 -1.87 -12.80 22.21
CA ILE A 240 -2.74 -11.89 21.44
C ILE A 240 -1.93 -10.74 20.81
N GLN A 241 -1.05 -10.12 21.60
CA GLN A 241 -0.25 -8.98 21.15
C GLN A 241 0.68 -9.27 19.99
N TRP A 242 1.25 -10.48 19.97
CA TRP A 242 2.40 -10.80 19.13
C TRP A 242 2.17 -11.96 18.17
N THR A 243 0.97 -12.55 18.14
CA THR A 243 0.58 -13.48 17.07
C THR A 243 0.39 -12.70 15.78
N SER A 244 1.51 -12.47 15.09
CA SER A 244 1.58 -11.66 13.89
C SER A 244 0.91 -12.33 12.70
N ASN A 245 0.35 -11.51 11.82
CA ASN A 245 -0.21 -11.94 10.55
C ASN A 245 0.30 -11.09 9.39
N TRP A 246 1.61 -10.84 9.38
CA TRP A 246 2.24 -10.03 8.34
C TRP A 246 2.13 -10.71 6.99
N PHE A 247 1.78 -9.92 5.97
CA PHE A 247 1.44 -10.39 4.60
C PHE A 247 0.40 -11.52 4.57
N TYR A 248 -0.42 -11.66 5.62
CA TYR A 248 -1.36 -12.77 5.79
C TYR A 248 -0.68 -14.17 5.82
N LEU A 249 0.61 -14.21 6.18
CA LEU A 249 1.40 -15.45 6.24
C LEU A 249 1.32 -16.16 7.59
N GLY A 250 0.60 -15.59 8.56
CA GLY A 250 0.45 -16.14 9.91
C GLY A 250 -0.63 -17.23 10.00
N ALA A 251 -0.95 -17.61 11.24
CA ALA A 251 -1.97 -18.63 11.52
C ALA A 251 -3.40 -18.16 11.20
N LYS A 252 -3.66 -16.85 11.29
CA LYS A 252 -4.95 -16.24 10.97
C LYS A 252 -5.01 -15.96 9.46
N GLY A 253 -5.62 -16.86 8.69
CA GLY A 253 -5.80 -16.65 7.24
C GLY A 253 -6.80 -15.54 6.90
N ILE A 254 -7.20 -15.46 5.63
CA ILE A 254 -8.26 -14.58 5.15
C ILE A 254 -9.58 -15.36 5.15
N ASN A 255 -10.58 -14.89 5.91
CA ASN A 255 -11.85 -15.60 6.12
C ASN A 255 -12.54 -16.00 4.80
N THR A 256 -12.53 -15.13 3.79
CA THR A 256 -13.16 -15.36 2.48
C THR A 256 -12.46 -16.41 1.62
N LEU A 257 -11.16 -16.67 1.85
CA LEU A 257 -10.35 -17.64 1.09
C LEU A 257 -10.26 -19.00 1.79
N GLY A 258 -10.88 -19.15 2.96
CA GLY A 258 -10.99 -20.42 3.68
C GLY A 258 -9.64 -21.02 4.10
N LYS A 259 -9.55 -22.35 4.15
CA LYS A 259 -8.39 -23.09 4.69
C LYS A 259 -7.10 -22.86 3.91
N LEU A 260 -7.16 -22.56 2.62
CA LEU A 260 -5.98 -22.33 1.77
C LEU A 260 -5.23 -21.04 2.11
N SER A 261 -5.90 -20.08 2.74
CA SER A 261 -5.30 -18.84 3.20
C SER A 261 -4.62 -18.95 4.57
N LYS A 262 -4.66 -20.14 5.20
CA LYS A 262 -4.08 -20.40 6.52
C LYS A 262 -2.74 -21.12 6.39
N TRP A 263 -1.91 -20.99 7.42
CA TRP A 263 -0.71 -21.82 7.58
C TRP A 263 -1.05 -23.33 7.50
N PRO A 264 -0.21 -24.17 6.86
CA PRO A 264 1.08 -23.89 6.23
C PRO A 264 1.00 -23.50 4.74
N PHE A 265 -0.19 -23.42 4.16
CA PHE A 265 -0.35 -23.19 2.72
C PHE A 265 -0.28 -21.71 2.34
N SER A 266 -0.58 -20.80 3.26
CA SER A 266 -0.62 -19.35 3.02
C SER A 266 0.62 -18.77 2.32
N PRO A 267 1.88 -19.17 2.62
CA PRO A 267 3.05 -18.59 1.93
C PRO A 267 3.15 -19.00 0.47
N ILE A 268 2.78 -20.25 0.15
CA ILE A 268 2.79 -20.74 -1.22
C ILE A 268 1.67 -20.07 -2.01
N ILE A 269 0.46 -20.07 -1.46
CA ILE A 269 -0.72 -19.49 -2.14
C ILE A 269 -0.54 -17.99 -2.36
N PHE A 270 -0.16 -17.23 -1.32
CA PHE A 270 0.05 -15.78 -1.46
C PHE A 270 1.32 -15.43 -2.24
N GLY A 271 2.37 -16.26 -2.19
CA GLY A 271 3.54 -16.11 -3.04
C GLY A 271 3.20 -16.27 -4.53
N LEU A 272 2.49 -17.34 -4.88
CA LEU A 272 2.03 -17.56 -6.26
C LEU A 272 1.05 -16.49 -6.73
N ALA A 273 0.07 -16.13 -5.89
CA ALA A 273 -0.87 -15.05 -6.19
C ALA A 273 -0.15 -13.72 -6.40
N GLY A 274 0.83 -13.40 -5.54
CA GLY A 274 1.65 -12.20 -5.67
C GLY A 274 2.44 -12.16 -6.98
N VAL A 275 3.07 -13.27 -7.37
CA VAL A 275 3.77 -13.39 -8.66
C VAL A 275 2.81 -13.21 -9.83
N LEU A 276 1.65 -13.88 -9.79
CA LEU A 276 0.63 -13.78 -10.84
C LEU A 276 0.12 -12.34 -10.99
N VAL A 277 -0.25 -11.70 -9.88
CA VAL A 277 -0.69 -10.29 -9.86
C VAL A 277 0.40 -9.37 -10.40
N ASN A 278 1.66 -9.61 -10.05
CA ASN A 278 2.76 -8.79 -10.55
C ASN A 278 2.94 -8.92 -12.08
N ILE A 279 2.85 -10.14 -12.62
CA ILE A 279 2.91 -10.39 -14.06
C ILE A 279 1.73 -9.73 -14.78
N LEU A 280 0.51 -9.93 -14.28
CA LEU A 280 -0.69 -9.31 -14.85
C LEU A 280 -0.61 -7.77 -14.78
N GLY A 281 -0.11 -7.24 -13.67
CA GLY A 281 0.12 -5.81 -13.50
C GLY A 281 1.18 -5.26 -14.46
N TYR A 282 2.22 -6.03 -14.77
CA TYR A 282 3.20 -5.66 -15.77
C TYR A 282 2.62 -5.67 -17.19
N ILE A 283 1.82 -6.68 -17.54
CA ILE A 283 1.09 -6.74 -18.81
C ILE A 283 0.13 -5.55 -18.94
N PHE A 284 -0.60 -5.25 -17.87
CA PHE A 284 -1.49 -4.09 -17.80
C PHE A 284 -0.71 -2.77 -17.96
N TYR A 285 0.44 -2.63 -17.30
CA TYR A 285 1.32 -1.48 -17.49
C TYR A 285 1.78 -1.32 -18.95
N MET A 286 2.16 -2.41 -19.62
CA MET A 286 2.52 -2.36 -21.05
C MET A 286 1.34 -1.97 -21.93
N PHE A 287 0.15 -2.51 -21.63
CA PHE A 287 -1.09 -2.13 -22.32
C PHE A 287 -1.37 -0.64 -22.16
N MET A 288 -1.33 -0.11 -20.93
CA MET A 288 -1.52 1.32 -20.66
C MET A 288 -0.42 2.18 -21.30
N SER A 289 0.82 1.69 -21.36
CA SER A 289 1.92 2.41 -22.05
C SER A 289 1.75 2.46 -23.57
N SER A 290 0.85 1.64 -24.13
CA SER A 290 0.54 1.65 -25.56
C SER A 290 -0.47 2.72 -25.97
N ILE A 291 -1.20 3.30 -25.03
CA ILE A 291 -2.25 4.28 -25.28
C ILE A 291 -1.68 5.69 -25.05
N ASP A 292 -1.90 6.57 -26.01
CA ASP A 292 -1.43 7.95 -26.02
C ASP A 292 -2.59 8.90 -26.32
N PHE A 293 -2.69 9.99 -25.56
CA PHE A 293 -3.71 11.02 -25.77
C PHE A 293 -3.12 12.23 -26.50
N GLU A 294 -3.81 12.69 -27.54
CA GLU A 294 -3.61 13.98 -28.17
C GLU A 294 -4.63 14.98 -27.60
N PHE A 295 -4.25 16.26 -27.56
CA PHE A 295 -5.06 17.31 -26.95
C PHE A 295 -5.26 18.48 -27.91
N ASN A 296 -6.44 19.09 -27.84
CA ASN A 296 -6.71 20.34 -28.54
C ASN A 296 -6.14 21.56 -27.79
N LYS A 297 -6.34 22.76 -28.37
CA LYS A 297 -5.93 24.05 -27.79
C LYS A 297 -6.61 24.39 -26.45
N TYR A 298 -7.74 23.76 -26.14
CA TYR A 298 -8.51 23.93 -24.90
C TYR A 298 -8.19 22.88 -23.84
N TYR A 299 -7.08 22.15 -23.98
CA TYR A 299 -6.65 21.14 -23.02
C TYR A 299 -7.62 19.95 -22.86
N MET A 300 -8.52 19.74 -23.83
CA MET A 300 -9.39 18.57 -23.86
C MET A 300 -8.78 17.47 -24.75
N PRO A 301 -8.83 16.19 -24.32
CA PRO A 301 -8.45 15.07 -25.17
C PRO A 301 -9.30 15.09 -26.44
N ASN A 302 -8.67 15.16 -27.61
CA ASN A 302 -9.38 15.18 -28.89
C ASN A 302 -9.19 13.89 -29.69
N LYS A 303 -8.11 13.15 -29.44
CA LYS A 303 -7.81 11.91 -30.14
C LYS A 303 -7.01 10.95 -29.26
N VAL A 304 -7.33 9.67 -29.38
CA VAL A 304 -6.62 8.58 -28.71
C VAL A 304 -5.85 7.81 -29.78
N THR A 305 -4.55 7.64 -29.56
CA THR A 305 -3.66 6.87 -30.42
C THR A 305 -3.16 5.64 -29.69
N ARG A 306 -2.86 4.58 -30.44
CA ARG A 306 -2.37 3.33 -29.89
C ARG A 306 -1.12 2.86 -30.62
N LYS A 307 -0.03 2.72 -29.88
CA LYS A 307 1.20 2.07 -30.35
C LYS A 307 1.00 0.56 -30.41
N ARG A 308 1.72 -0.13 -31.30
CA ARG A 308 1.67 -1.59 -31.32
C ARG A 308 2.33 -2.11 -30.04
N PHE A 309 1.74 -3.13 -29.45
CA PHE A 309 2.24 -3.73 -28.21
C PHE A 309 3.70 -4.21 -28.35
N LYS A 310 4.06 -4.73 -29.54
CA LYS A 310 5.44 -5.14 -29.87
C LYS A 310 6.45 -3.99 -29.75
N ASP A 311 6.05 -2.76 -30.10
CA ASP A 311 6.93 -1.59 -30.03
C ASP A 311 7.18 -1.20 -28.57
N VAL A 312 6.12 -1.22 -27.75
CA VAL A 312 6.22 -1.00 -26.30
C VAL A 312 7.08 -2.07 -25.63
N TRP A 313 6.88 -3.35 -25.98
CA TRP A 313 7.73 -4.44 -25.50
C TRP A 313 9.21 -4.21 -25.87
N ASN A 314 9.48 -3.81 -27.11
CA ASN A 314 10.84 -3.52 -27.57
C ASN A 314 11.49 -2.34 -26.85
N GLU A 315 10.70 -1.37 -26.39
CA GLU A 315 11.17 -0.24 -25.58
C GLU A 315 11.51 -0.67 -24.14
N LEU A 316 10.71 -1.57 -23.56
CA LEU A 316 10.83 -1.98 -22.16
C LEU A 316 11.75 -3.19 -21.96
N LYS A 317 11.99 -3.99 -23.01
CA LYS A 317 12.87 -5.16 -22.94
C LYS A 317 14.28 -4.74 -22.53
N THR A 318 14.88 -5.55 -21.69
CA THR A 318 16.28 -5.40 -21.29
C THR A 318 17.00 -6.70 -21.60
N PRO A 319 18.19 -6.70 -22.22
CA PRO A 319 18.94 -7.93 -22.49
C PRO A 319 19.17 -8.74 -21.21
N TRP A 320 18.99 -10.06 -21.25
CA TRP A 320 19.10 -10.94 -20.08
C TRP A 320 20.40 -10.77 -19.29
N LYS A 321 21.53 -10.57 -19.98
CA LYS A 321 22.83 -10.29 -19.35
C LYS A 321 22.80 -9.06 -18.42
N LYS A 322 22.01 -8.03 -18.75
CA LYS A 322 21.81 -6.84 -17.91
C LYS A 322 20.73 -7.05 -16.83
N VAL A 323 19.76 -7.93 -17.06
CA VAL A 323 18.75 -8.29 -16.06
C VAL A 323 19.39 -9.01 -14.88
N LEU A 324 20.28 -9.97 -15.15
CA LEU A 324 20.98 -10.78 -14.14
C LEU A 324 22.14 -10.06 -13.46
N ASN A 325 22.59 -8.91 -14.00
CA ASN A 325 23.60 -8.10 -13.36
C ASN A 325 22.97 -7.23 -12.25
N PHE A 326 23.06 -7.71 -11.02
CA PHE A 326 22.56 -7.00 -9.83
C PHE A 326 23.47 -5.84 -9.37
N ARG A 327 24.57 -5.53 -10.08
CA ARG A 327 25.32 -4.31 -9.78
C ARG A 327 24.42 -3.08 -9.96
N ILE A 328 24.31 -2.31 -8.89
CA ILE A 328 23.63 -1.01 -8.86
C ILE A 328 24.55 -0.06 -9.64
N GLU A 329 24.19 0.26 -10.87
CA GLU A 329 24.79 1.40 -11.58
C GLU A 329 24.13 2.66 -11.00
N GLU A 330 24.93 3.62 -10.51
CA GLU A 330 24.46 4.84 -9.85
C GLU A 330 23.80 5.85 -10.78
#